data_AF-A0A483CRN1-F1
#
_entry.id   AF-A0A483CRN1-F1
#
_cell.length_a   1.000
_cell.length_b   1.000
_cell.length_c   1.000
_cell.angle_alpha   90.00
_cell.angle_beta   90.00
_cell.angle_gamma   90.00
#
_symmetry.space_group_name_H-M   'P 1'
#
loop_
_entity.id
_entity.type
_entity.pdbx_description
1 polymer ?
#
loop_
_entity_poly.entity_id
_entity_poly.type
_entity_poly.pdbx_seq_one_letter_code
_entity_poly.pdbx_strand_id
1 'polypeptide(L)'
;MDLSEIDKKYTWIRPAIVVALITLSVVLEVVVHIYLSTAVAYTHIFYLVIALTGIWYYRKAAYIALGFGLIHIAVDYWLTGTLDPAAVVRAVMFVIVAYVIGALSESSNFHHEERERKHKALIGFITEVALRIKTPISVIQENLSGICHGIETGEMDNEEITAALQVQISHTEKILATLRELNQAVIDEQKDIPDSYADLLTR
;
A
#
# COMPACT_ATOMS: atom_id res chain seq x y z
N MET A 1 -18.49 15.69 8.08
CA MET A 1 -17.25 16.32 7.56
C MET A 1 -16.74 15.39 6.49
N ASP A 2 -16.92 15.80 5.23
CA ASP A 2 -16.79 14.93 4.06
C ASP A 2 -15.31 14.68 3.76
N LEU A 3 -14.90 13.41 3.76
CA LEU A 3 -13.50 13.00 3.55
C LEU A 3 -12.96 13.43 2.17
N SER A 4 -13.85 13.79 1.24
CA SER A 4 -13.51 14.33 -0.07
C SER A 4 -13.05 15.81 -0.06
N GLU A 5 -13.39 16.60 0.96
CA GLU A 5 -12.94 17.99 1.11
C GLU A 5 -11.53 18.10 1.71
N ILE A 6 -11.16 17.15 2.58
CA ILE A 6 -9.81 17.11 3.18
C ILE A 6 -8.78 16.75 2.12
N ASP A 7 -9.07 15.80 1.24
CA ASP A 7 -8.14 15.40 0.17
C ASP A 7 -7.90 16.53 -0.85
N LYS A 8 -8.95 17.28 -1.20
CA LYS A 8 -8.82 18.47 -2.08
C LYS A 8 -8.00 19.59 -1.45
N LYS A 9 -8.05 19.79 -0.13
CA LYS A 9 -7.38 20.92 0.55
C LYS A 9 -5.86 20.80 0.58
N TYR A 10 -5.30 19.59 0.46
CA TYR A 10 -3.86 19.33 0.54
C TYR A 10 -3.18 19.04 -0.81
N THR A 11 -3.92 19.03 -1.91
CA THR A 11 -3.35 18.86 -3.26
C THR A 11 -2.35 19.94 -3.64
N TRP A 12 -2.49 21.15 -3.08
CA TRP A 12 -1.59 22.29 -3.33
C TRP A 12 -0.35 22.33 -2.43
N ILE A 13 -0.31 21.55 -1.35
CA ILE A 13 0.81 21.59 -0.40
C ILE A 13 2.05 20.90 -0.98
N ARG A 14 1.87 19.78 -1.68
CA ARG A 14 2.97 19.07 -2.35
C ARG A 14 3.71 19.95 -3.37
N PRO A 15 3.04 20.62 -4.33
CA PRO A 15 3.73 21.52 -5.25
C PRO A 15 4.27 22.77 -4.54
N ALA A 16 3.57 23.31 -3.54
CA ALA A 16 4.06 24.46 -2.78
C ALA A 16 5.36 24.16 -2.04
N ILE A 17 5.50 22.97 -1.44
CA ILE A 17 6.75 22.52 -0.80
C ILE A 17 7.87 22.39 -1.83
N VAL A 18 7.60 21.79 -3.00
CA VAL A 18 8.61 21.68 -4.07
C VAL A 18 9.06 23.05 -4.55
N VAL A 19 8.14 23.99 -4.79
CA VAL A 19 8.47 25.37 -5.18
C VAL A 19 9.27 26.08 -4.09
N ALA A 20 8.89 25.94 -2.81
CA ALA A 20 9.61 26.51 -1.68
C ALA A 20 11.04 25.95 -1.56
N LEU A 21 11.20 24.63 -1.73
CA LEU A 21 12.51 23.97 -1.69
C LEU A 21 13.39 24.38 -2.87
N ILE A 22 12.84 24.48 -4.08
CA ILE A 22 13.55 25.00 -5.26
C ILE A 22 14.01 26.44 -5.01
N THR A 23 13.13 27.28 -4.48
CA THR A 23 13.44 28.68 -4.19
C THR A 23 14.54 28.78 -3.13
N LEU A 24 14.43 28.02 -2.05
CA LEU A 24 15.46 27.93 -1.01
C LEU A 24 16.80 27.46 -1.57
N SER A 25 16.79 26.46 -2.46
CA SER A 25 17.96 25.93 -3.13
C SER A 25 18.68 26.97 -3.99
N VAL A 26 17.94 27.75 -4.80
CA VAL A 26 18.53 28.81 -5.62
C VAL A 26 19.09 29.94 -4.76
N VAL A 27 18.37 30.36 -3.72
CA VAL A 27 18.86 31.40 -2.79
C VAL A 27 20.15 30.98 -2.10
N LEU A 28 20.20 29.74 -1.63
CA LEU A 28 21.38 29.20 -0.95
C LEU A 28 22.59 29.12 -1.88
N GLU A 29 22.38 28.75 -3.14
CA GLU A 29 23.42 28.74 -4.16
C GLU A 29 24.01 30.14 -4.39
N VAL A 30 23.16 31.15 -4.58
CA VAL A 30 23.59 32.53 -4.79
C VAL A 30 24.38 33.06 -3.58
N VAL A 31 23.90 32.79 -2.36
CA VAL A 31 24.58 33.22 -1.13
C VAL A 31 25.95 32.55 -0.99
N VAL A 32 26.03 31.23 -1.21
CA VAL A 32 27.30 30.50 -1.14
C VAL A 32 28.28 30.98 -2.20
N HIS A 33 27.81 31.25 -3.42
CA HIS A 33 28.63 31.75 -4.51
C HIS A 33 29.24 33.13 -4.19
N ILE A 34 28.45 34.02 -3.58
CA ILE A 34 28.91 35.37 -3.20
C ILE A 34 29.90 35.34 -2.02
N TYR A 35 29.70 34.46 -1.03
CA TYR A 35 30.45 34.50 0.23
C TYR A 35 31.61 33.51 0.36
N LEU A 36 31.57 32.34 -0.32
CA LEU A 36 32.47 31.22 0.00
C LEU A 36 33.49 30.87 -1.09
N SER A 37 33.38 31.40 -2.32
CA SER A 37 34.29 31.18 -3.46
C SER A 37 34.72 29.73 -3.74
N THR A 38 34.04 28.74 -3.16
CA THR A 38 34.35 27.31 -3.27
C THR A 38 33.05 26.51 -3.38
N ALA A 39 32.81 25.95 -4.57
CA ALA A 39 31.51 25.46 -5.01
C ALA A 39 31.22 23.97 -4.70
N VAL A 40 32.06 23.27 -3.93
CA VAL A 40 32.14 21.80 -4.02
C VAL A 40 31.44 21.03 -2.88
N ALA A 41 31.39 21.55 -1.64
CA ALA A 41 30.91 20.74 -0.51
C ALA A 41 29.38 20.72 -0.31
N TYR A 42 28.67 21.80 -0.65
CA TYR A 42 27.29 22.02 -0.20
C TYR A 42 26.21 21.46 -1.16
N THR A 43 26.62 21.01 -2.35
CA THR A 43 25.74 20.57 -3.43
C THR A 43 25.02 19.23 -3.15
N HIS A 44 25.42 18.53 -2.08
CA HIS A 44 24.82 17.27 -1.67
C HIS A 44 23.41 17.43 -1.08
N ILE A 45 23.10 18.59 -0.48
CA ILE A 45 21.77 18.87 0.07
C ILE A 45 20.70 18.97 -1.03
N PHE A 46 21.10 19.34 -2.25
CA PHE A 46 20.19 19.41 -3.40
C PHE A 46 19.64 18.03 -3.80
N TYR A 47 20.40 16.96 -3.56
CA TYR A 47 19.91 15.61 -3.82
C TYR A 47 18.73 15.23 -2.94
N LEU A 48 18.64 15.77 -1.71
CA LEU A 48 17.51 15.50 -0.82
C LEU A 48 16.23 16.16 -1.34
N VAL A 49 16.32 17.39 -1.86
CA VAL A 49 15.19 18.10 -2.48
C VAL A 49 14.71 17.38 -3.74
N ILE A 50 15.65 16.95 -4.59
CA ILE A 50 15.35 16.24 -5.83
C ILE A 50 14.80 14.84 -5.54
N ALA A 51 15.33 14.15 -4.53
CA ALA A 51 14.81 12.88 -4.07
C ALA A 51 13.35 12.99 -3.61
N LEU A 52 13.04 13.99 -2.77
CA LEU A 52 11.68 14.22 -2.32
C LEU A 52 10.72 14.52 -3.48
N THR A 53 11.20 15.30 -4.46
CA THR A 53 10.45 15.59 -5.69
C THR A 53 10.21 14.32 -6.52
N GLY A 54 11.22 13.45 -6.63
CA GLY A 54 11.13 12.14 -7.29
C GLY A 54 10.11 11.20 -6.65
N ILE A 55 10.03 11.21 -5.32
CA ILE A 55 9.08 10.39 -4.55
C ILE A 55 7.62 10.82 -4.78
N TRP A 56 7.36 12.11 -4.96
CA TRP A 56 5.97 12.60 -5.10
C TRP A 56 5.48 12.68 -6.54
N TYR A 57 6.36 12.94 -7.49
CA TYR A 57 5.99 13.19 -8.88
C TYR A 57 6.44 12.06 -9.83
N TYR A 58 7.03 10.99 -9.30
CA TYR A 58 7.44 9.80 -10.06
C TYR A 58 8.27 10.18 -11.29
N ARG A 59 7.95 9.61 -12.46
CA ARG A 59 8.61 9.91 -13.74
C ARG A 59 8.49 11.37 -14.19
N LYS A 60 7.51 12.15 -13.71
CA LYS A 60 7.37 13.58 -14.04
C LYS A 60 8.42 14.44 -13.34
N ALA A 61 9.02 13.97 -12.25
CA ALA A 61 10.09 14.67 -11.54
C ALA A 61 11.34 14.88 -12.40
N ALA A 62 11.61 13.98 -13.37
CA ALA A 62 12.73 14.11 -14.28
C ALA A 62 12.64 15.39 -15.14
N TYR A 63 11.43 15.78 -15.59
CA TYR A 63 11.24 17.02 -16.34
C TYR A 63 11.48 18.27 -15.49
N ILE A 64 11.07 18.23 -14.21
CA ILE A 64 11.29 19.31 -13.25
C ILE A 64 12.79 19.46 -12.97
N ALA A 65 13.49 18.35 -12.76
CA ALA A 65 14.94 18.34 -12.54
C ALA A 65 15.73 18.83 -13.76
N LEU A 66 15.27 18.52 -14.97
CA LEU A 66 15.89 19.03 -16.20
C LEU A 66 15.76 20.56 -16.30
N GLY A 67 14.55 21.10 -16.09
CA GLY A 67 14.35 22.54 -16.06
C GLY A 67 15.18 23.23 -14.98
N PHE A 68 15.24 22.63 -13.78
CA PHE A 68 16.06 23.12 -12.68
C PHE A 68 17.56 23.11 -13.01
N GLY A 69 18.07 22.05 -13.63
CA GLY A 69 19.46 21.95 -14.07
C GLY A 69 19.83 23.01 -15.12
N LEU A 70 18.92 23.32 -16.05
CA LEU A 70 19.13 24.39 -17.04
C LEU A 70 19.16 25.78 -16.38
N ILE A 71 18.26 26.03 -15.43
CA ILE A 71 18.24 27.29 -14.66
C ILE A 71 19.54 27.43 -13.85
N HIS A 72 20.00 26.35 -13.21
CA HIS A 72 21.27 26.33 -12.47
C HIS A 72 22.45 26.74 -13.35
N ILE A 73 22.60 26.13 -14.54
CA ILE A 73 23.66 26.50 -15.49
C ILE A 73 23.54 27.96 -15.95
N ALA A 74 22.32 28.44 -16.22
CA ALA A 74 22.10 29.81 -16.67
C ALA A 74 22.45 30.85 -15.59
N VAL A 75 22.10 30.57 -14.33
CA VAL A 75 22.42 31.42 -13.18
C VAL A 75 23.93 31.44 -12.94
N ASP A 76 24.58 30.27 -12.97
CA ASP A 76 26.02 30.15 -12.79
C ASP A 76 26.80 30.91 -13.89
N TYR A 77 26.38 30.77 -15.15
CA TYR A 77 26.94 31.53 -16.26
C TYR A 77 26.75 33.05 -16.10
N TRP A 78 25.59 33.49 -15.61
CA TRP A 78 25.32 34.91 -15.39
C TRP A 78 26.17 35.51 -14.26
N LEU A 79 26.41 34.75 -13.18
CA LEU A 79 27.22 35.22 -12.04
C LEU A 79 28.72 35.19 -12.32
N THR A 80 29.22 34.13 -12.96
CA THR A 80 30.67 33.93 -13.16
C THR A 80 31.19 34.42 -14.51
N GLY A 81 30.31 34.57 -15.50
CA GLY A 81 30.67 34.89 -16.88
C GLY A 81 31.31 33.72 -17.65
N THR A 82 31.44 32.54 -17.04
CA THR A 82 32.05 31.35 -17.66
C THR A 82 31.21 30.11 -17.41
N LEU A 83 31.30 29.12 -18.30
CA LEU A 83 30.65 27.83 -18.07
C LEU A 83 31.57 26.95 -17.23
N ASP A 84 31.26 26.79 -15.94
CA ASP A 84 31.97 25.86 -15.06
C ASP A 84 31.60 24.41 -15.41
N PRO A 85 32.57 23.54 -15.78
CA PRO A 85 32.31 22.12 -16.01
C PRO A 85 31.62 21.43 -14.83
N ALA A 86 31.86 21.88 -13.59
CA ALA A 86 31.21 21.30 -12.42
C ALA A 86 29.71 21.61 -12.36
N ALA A 87 29.26 22.78 -12.84
CA ALA A 87 27.84 23.12 -12.92
C ALA A 87 27.09 22.22 -13.91
N VAL A 88 27.73 21.89 -15.04
CA VAL A 88 27.17 20.96 -16.03
C VAL A 88 27.02 19.56 -15.46
N VAL A 89 28.06 19.04 -14.78
CA VAL A 89 28.00 17.73 -14.12
C VAL A 89 26.88 17.68 -13.07
N ARG A 90 26.69 18.75 -12.29
CA ARG A 90 25.59 18.85 -11.31
C ARG A 90 24.22 18.79 -11.96
N ALA A 91 24.00 19.56 -13.03
CA ALA A 91 22.74 19.55 -13.76
C ALA A 91 22.40 18.15 -14.32
N VAL A 92 23.39 17.45 -14.88
CA VAL A 92 23.21 16.08 -15.35
C VAL A 92 22.87 15.13 -14.20
N MET A 93 23.60 15.24 -13.07
CA MET A 93 23.35 14.42 -11.89
C MET A 93 21.95 14.64 -11.30
N PHE A 94 21.42 15.87 -11.32
CA PHE A 94 20.05 16.15 -10.89
C PHE A 94 19.01 15.37 -11.70
N VAL A 95 19.18 15.32 -13.03
CA VAL A 95 18.29 14.57 -13.92
C VAL A 95 18.40 13.07 -13.67
N ILE A 96 19.62 12.54 -13.52
CA ILE A 96 19.85 11.11 -13.26
C ILE A 96 19.20 10.71 -11.92
N VAL A 97 19.46 11.46 -10.86
CA VAL A 97 18.92 11.16 -9.51
C VAL A 97 17.39 11.23 -9.51
N ALA A 98 16.81 12.28 -10.12
CA ALA A 98 15.36 12.41 -10.24
C ALA A 98 14.74 11.24 -11.00
N TYR A 99 15.38 10.78 -12.07
CA TYR A 99 14.91 9.66 -12.86
C TYR A 99 14.98 8.33 -12.08
N VAL A 100 16.12 8.04 -11.44
CA VAL A 100 16.30 6.81 -10.65
C VAL A 100 15.29 6.74 -9.51
N ILE A 101 15.14 7.84 -8.75
CA ILE A 101 14.21 7.89 -7.62
C ILE A 101 12.77 7.86 -8.10
N GLY A 102 12.44 8.58 -9.19
CA GLY A 102 11.12 8.56 -9.79
C GLY A 102 10.72 7.16 -10.28
N ALA A 103 11.63 6.44 -10.95
CA ALA A 103 11.40 5.07 -11.40
C ALA A 103 11.24 4.09 -10.23
N LEU A 104 12.09 4.21 -9.20
CA LEU A 104 12.01 3.38 -7.99
C LEU A 104 10.70 3.63 -7.21
N SER A 105 10.28 4.90 -7.12
CA SER A 105 9.03 5.28 -6.48
C SER A 105 7.82 4.72 -7.21
N GLU A 106 7.84 4.72 -8.54
CA GLU A 106 6.76 4.17 -9.38
C GLU A 106 6.63 2.66 -9.17
N SER A 107 7.75 1.92 -9.16
CA SER A 107 7.74 0.49 -8.87
C SER A 107 7.32 0.15 -7.44
N SER A 108 7.75 0.94 -6.46
CA SER A 108 7.40 0.74 -5.05
C SER A 108 5.90 0.95 -4.83
N ASN A 109 5.35 2.04 -5.37
CA ASN A 109 3.93 2.34 -5.23
C ASN A 109 3.04 1.27 -5.89
N PHE A 110 3.46 0.75 -7.05
CA PHE A 110 2.75 -0.34 -7.72
C PHE A 110 2.65 -1.60 -6.83
N HIS A 111 3.75 -2.02 -6.21
CA HIS A 111 3.75 -3.18 -5.31
C HIS A 111 2.92 -2.95 -4.04
N HIS A 112 2.91 -1.74 -3.48
CA HIS A 112 2.08 -1.39 -2.34
C HIS A 112 0.59 -1.43 -2.68
N GLU A 113 0.18 -0.81 -3.79
CA GLU A 113 -1.22 -0.81 -4.24
C GLU A 113 -1.72 -2.22 -4.59
N GLU A 114 -0.86 -3.07 -5.17
CA GLU A 114 -1.20 -4.46 -5.45
C GLU A 114 -1.42 -5.27 -4.16
N ARG A 115 -0.52 -5.10 -3.17
CA ARG A 115 -0.66 -5.75 -1.84
C ARG A 115 -1.93 -5.29 -1.13
N GLU A 116 -2.22 -4.00 -1.11
CA GLU A 116 -3.44 -3.48 -0.48
C GLU A 116 -4.70 -3.98 -1.17
N ARG A 117 -4.71 -4.05 -2.51
CA ARG A 117 -5.86 -4.60 -3.26
C ARG A 117 -6.09 -6.07 -2.94
N LYS A 118 -5.03 -6.88 -2.93
CA LYS A 118 -5.12 -8.30 -2.54
C LYS A 118 -5.62 -8.44 -1.11
N HIS A 119 -5.08 -7.66 -0.17
CA HIS A 119 -5.51 -7.68 1.22
C HIS A 119 -6.99 -7.30 1.40
N LYS A 120 -7.46 -6.26 0.69
CA LYS A 120 -8.88 -5.87 0.70
C LYS A 120 -9.77 -6.95 0.08
N ALA A 121 -9.34 -7.59 -1.00
CA ALA A 121 -10.05 -8.68 -1.63
C ALA A 121 -10.16 -9.90 -0.70
N LEU A 122 -9.07 -10.27 -0.03
CA LEU A 122 -9.05 -11.34 0.97
C LEU A 122 -9.99 -11.04 2.15
N ILE A 123 -9.95 -9.82 2.72
CA ILE A 123 -10.88 -9.44 3.79
C ILE A 123 -12.33 -9.55 3.31
N GLY A 124 -12.63 -9.09 2.09
CA GLY A 124 -13.95 -9.23 1.48
C GLY A 124 -14.38 -10.69 1.35
N PHE A 125 -13.47 -11.55 0.89
CA PHE A 125 -13.69 -12.99 0.77
C PHE A 125 -13.93 -13.66 2.13
N ILE A 126 -13.08 -13.42 3.13
CA ILE A 126 -13.25 -13.93 4.49
C ILE A 126 -14.59 -13.46 5.08
N THR A 127 -14.96 -12.19 4.85
CA THR A 127 -16.24 -11.64 5.33
C THR A 127 -17.44 -12.34 4.70
N GLU A 128 -17.40 -12.54 3.37
CA GLU A 128 -18.43 -13.28 2.64
C GLU A 128 -18.57 -14.72 3.16
N VAL A 129 -17.45 -15.41 3.35
CA VAL A 129 -17.46 -16.79 3.88
C VAL A 129 -17.95 -16.83 5.33
N ALA A 130 -17.54 -15.88 6.17
CA ALA A 130 -18.04 -15.78 7.54
C ALA A 130 -19.57 -15.60 7.59
N LEU A 131 -20.13 -14.79 6.69
CA LEU A 131 -21.59 -14.63 6.56
C LEU A 131 -22.26 -15.92 6.07
N ARG A 132 -21.67 -16.63 5.10
CA ARG A 132 -22.17 -17.91 4.58
C ARG A 132 -22.18 -19.02 5.63
N ILE A 133 -21.25 -18.98 6.58
CA ILE A 133 -21.18 -19.94 7.69
C ILE A 133 -22.14 -19.55 8.81
N LYS A 134 -22.32 -18.25 9.08
CA LYS A 134 -23.21 -17.76 10.14
C LYS A 134 -24.64 -18.25 9.97
N THR A 135 -25.17 -18.22 8.74
CA THR A 135 -26.54 -18.63 8.43
C THR A 135 -26.83 -20.09 8.80
N PRO A 136 -26.12 -21.10 8.27
CA PRO A 136 -26.38 -22.50 8.60
C PRO A 136 -26.06 -22.83 10.08
N ILE A 137 -25.08 -22.17 10.71
CA ILE A 137 -24.86 -22.32 12.16
C ILE A 137 -26.08 -21.87 12.98
N SER A 138 -26.68 -20.73 12.63
CA SER A 138 -27.89 -20.24 13.30
C SER A 138 -29.05 -21.22 13.16
N VAL A 139 -29.22 -21.79 11.96
CA VAL A 139 -30.27 -22.79 11.68
C VAL A 139 -30.03 -24.08 12.48
N ILE A 140 -28.79 -24.56 12.55
CA ILE A 140 -28.45 -25.73 13.36
C ILE A 140 -28.73 -25.46 14.84
N GLN A 141 -28.35 -24.29 15.36
CA GLN A 141 -28.60 -23.92 16.74
C GLN A 141 -30.10 -23.91 17.07
N GLU A 142 -30.91 -23.28 16.21
CA GLU A 142 -32.38 -23.22 16.37
C GLU A 142 -33.00 -24.61 16.31
N ASN A 143 -32.63 -25.42 15.32
CA ASN A 143 -33.16 -26.77 15.16
C ASN A 143 -32.76 -27.69 16.31
N LEU A 144 -31.52 -27.63 16.78
CA LEU A 144 -31.07 -28.42 17.94
C LEU A 144 -31.80 -28.01 19.22
N SER A 145 -32.05 -26.70 19.41
CA SER A 145 -32.88 -26.22 20.52
C SER A 145 -34.31 -26.76 20.45
N GLY A 146 -34.88 -26.83 19.24
CA GLY A 146 -36.20 -27.41 19.00
C GLY A 146 -36.24 -28.92 19.32
N ILE A 147 -35.24 -29.67 18.88
CA ILE A 147 -35.12 -31.11 19.17
C ILE A 147 -35.00 -31.35 20.68
N CYS A 148 -34.15 -30.58 21.39
CA CYS A 148 -34.03 -30.68 22.84
C CYS A 148 -35.35 -30.41 23.55
N HIS A 149 -36.12 -29.41 23.12
CA HIS A 149 -37.43 -29.11 23.69
C HIS A 149 -38.47 -30.22 23.42
N GLY A 150 -38.47 -30.79 22.21
CA GLY A 150 -39.33 -31.93 21.84
C GLY A 150 -39.03 -33.20 22.64
N ILE A 151 -37.75 -33.42 23.00
CA ILE A 151 -37.32 -34.49 23.90
C ILE A 151 -37.83 -34.25 25.32
N GLU A 152 -37.71 -33.01 25.84
CA GLU A 152 -38.15 -32.66 27.20
C GLU A 152 -39.67 -32.75 27.39
N THR A 153 -40.44 -32.41 26.35
CA THR A 153 -41.91 -32.44 26.36
C THR A 153 -42.48 -33.83 26.06
N GLY A 154 -41.66 -34.74 25.53
CA GLY A 154 -42.09 -36.08 25.10
C GLY A 154 -42.93 -36.08 23.83
N GLU A 155 -42.93 -34.96 23.08
CA GLU A 155 -43.69 -34.80 21.84
C GLU A 155 -43.02 -35.45 20.63
N MET A 156 -41.70 -35.69 20.70
CA MET A 156 -40.95 -36.38 19.65
C MET A 156 -40.67 -37.83 20.01
N ASP A 157 -40.89 -38.74 19.07
CA ASP A 157 -40.46 -40.13 19.23
C ASP A 157 -38.97 -40.33 18.89
N ASN A 158 -38.44 -41.51 19.22
CA ASN A 158 -37.03 -41.84 18.98
C ASN A 158 -36.62 -41.89 17.50
N GLU A 159 -37.48 -42.34 16.59
CA GLU A 159 -37.26 -42.30 15.14
C GLU A 159 -37.24 -40.86 14.61
N GLU A 160 -38.13 -40.00 15.09
CA GLU A 160 -38.16 -38.57 14.73
C GLU A 160 -36.91 -37.83 15.22
N ILE A 161 -36.47 -38.09 16.45
CA ILE A 161 -35.22 -37.54 17.01
C ILE A 161 -34.02 -38.00 16.17
N THR A 162 -33.97 -39.29 15.83
CA THR A 162 -32.87 -39.87 15.05
C THR A 162 -32.79 -39.25 13.66
N ALA A 163 -33.92 -39.13 12.97
CA ALA A 163 -33.98 -38.51 11.64
C ALA A 163 -33.56 -37.02 11.68
N ALA A 164 -34.04 -36.27 12.66
CA ALA A 164 -33.73 -34.84 12.79
C ALA A 164 -32.24 -34.60 13.11
N LEU A 165 -31.63 -35.42 13.96
CA LEU A 165 -30.19 -35.38 14.24
C LEU A 165 -29.36 -35.74 13.02
N GLN A 166 -29.79 -36.73 12.22
CA GLN A 166 -29.07 -37.17 11.03
C GLN A 166 -29.03 -36.08 9.93
N VAL A 167 -30.11 -35.32 9.79
CA VAL A 167 -30.14 -34.12 8.91
C VAL A 167 -29.15 -33.05 9.39
N GLN A 168 -29.07 -32.82 10.71
CA GLN A 168 -28.15 -31.83 11.28
C GLN A 168 -26.67 -32.23 11.20
N ILE A 169 -26.38 -33.53 11.29
CA ILE A 169 -25.04 -34.06 11.00
C ILE A 169 -24.66 -33.73 9.55
N SER A 170 -25.54 -34.00 8.59
CA SER A 170 -25.29 -33.68 7.17
C SER A 170 -25.07 -32.18 6.91
N HIS A 171 -25.81 -31.30 7.59
CA HIS A 171 -25.58 -29.86 7.50
C HIS A 171 -24.23 -29.43 8.09
N THR A 172 -23.82 -30.04 9.20
CA THR A 172 -22.54 -29.77 9.85
C THR A 172 -21.36 -30.17 8.97
N GLU A 173 -21.46 -31.30 8.25
CA GLU A 173 -20.44 -31.74 7.28
C GLU A 173 -20.24 -30.73 6.14
N LYS A 174 -21.31 -30.11 5.63
CA LYS A 174 -21.23 -29.08 4.58
C LYS A 174 -20.54 -27.80 5.08
N ILE A 175 -20.78 -27.40 6.32
CA ILE A 175 -20.08 -26.26 6.95
C ILE A 175 -18.59 -26.58 7.09
N LEU A 176 -18.25 -27.80 7.52
CA LEU A 176 -16.86 -28.24 7.67
C LEU A 176 -16.12 -28.23 6.32
N ALA A 177 -16.79 -28.66 5.24
CA ALA A 177 -16.23 -28.57 3.89
C ALA A 177 -15.96 -27.11 3.47
N THR A 178 -16.92 -26.20 3.72
CA THR A 178 -16.77 -24.77 3.41
C THR A 178 -15.62 -24.13 4.21
N LEU A 179 -15.45 -24.50 5.48
CA LEU A 179 -14.33 -24.05 6.31
C LEU A 179 -12.98 -24.58 5.81
N ARG A 180 -12.92 -25.82 5.33
CA ARG A 180 -11.71 -26.39 4.72
C ARG A 180 -11.32 -25.64 3.46
N GLU A 181 -12.28 -25.31 2.58
CA GLU A 181 -12.04 -24.50 1.39
C GLU A 181 -11.48 -23.11 1.74
N LEU A 182 -12.05 -22.45 2.75
CA LEU A 182 -11.54 -21.16 3.26
C LEU A 182 -10.10 -21.28 3.76
N ASN A 183 -9.84 -22.27 4.62
CA ASN A 183 -8.52 -22.47 5.21
C ASN A 183 -7.47 -22.73 4.13
N GLN A 184 -7.81 -23.57 3.14
CA GLN A 184 -6.94 -23.86 2.00
C GLN A 184 -6.70 -22.63 1.12
N ALA A 185 -7.72 -21.80 0.87
CA ALA A 185 -7.56 -20.54 0.14
C ALA A 185 -6.65 -19.54 0.86
N VAL A 186 -6.70 -19.47 2.20
CA VAL A 186 -5.82 -18.62 3.02
C VAL A 186 -4.37 -19.13 3.00
N ILE A 187 -4.16 -20.46 3.03
CA ILE A 187 -2.83 -21.07 2.92
C ILE A 187 -2.21 -20.77 1.54
N ASP A 188 -2.98 -20.91 0.46
CA ASP A 188 -2.49 -20.67 -0.92
C ASP A 188 -2.13 -19.20 -1.17
N GLU A 189 -2.79 -18.25 -0.50
CA GLU A 189 -2.45 -16.82 -0.58
C GLU A 189 -1.24 -16.45 0.29
N GLN A 190 -0.95 -17.22 1.35
CA GLN A 190 0.25 -17.10 2.18
C GLN A 190 1.32 -18.14 1.82
N LYS A 191 1.83 -18.10 0.58
CA LYS A 191 2.99 -18.90 0.11
C LYS A 191 4.33 -18.69 0.87
N ASP A 192 4.29 -18.10 2.06
CA ASP A 192 5.43 -17.90 2.99
C ASP A 192 5.20 -18.56 4.37
N ILE A 193 4.14 -19.35 4.60
CA ILE A 193 3.96 -20.07 5.87
C ILE A 193 4.99 -21.22 5.96
N PRO A 194 5.88 -21.26 6.97
CA PRO A 194 6.82 -22.36 7.16
C PRO A 194 6.11 -23.71 7.30
N ASP A 195 6.69 -24.77 6.70
CA ASP A 195 6.16 -26.14 6.58
C ASP A 195 5.63 -26.76 7.89
N SER A 196 6.01 -26.22 9.06
CA SER A 196 5.55 -26.68 10.37
C SER A 196 4.05 -26.46 10.63
N TYR A 197 3.39 -25.55 9.91
CA TYR A 197 1.95 -25.29 10.10
C TYR A 197 1.05 -26.06 9.13
N ALA A 198 1.59 -26.58 8.02
CA ALA A 198 0.82 -27.38 7.06
C ALA A 198 0.30 -28.68 7.70
N ASP A 199 1.10 -29.29 8.59
CA ASP A 199 0.78 -30.57 9.23
C ASP A 199 -0.44 -30.50 10.19
N LEU A 200 -0.78 -29.30 10.69
CA LEU A 200 -1.91 -29.08 11.60
C LEU A 200 -3.24 -28.86 10.87
N LEU A 201 -3.22 -28.58 9.56
CA LEU A 201 -4.41 -28.20 8.78
C LEU A 201 -4.95 -29.37 7.94
N THR A 202 -4.17 -30.44 7.82
CA THR A 202 -4.54 -31.69 7.13
C THR A 202 -5.17 -32.75 8.04
N ARG A 203 -5.30 -32.48 9.35
CA ARG A 203 -5.75 -33.44 10.36
C ARG A 203 -7.18 -33.21 10.84
#